data_AF-A0A1V5YNN1-F1
#
_entry.id   AF-A0A1V5YNN1-F1
#
_cell.length_a   1.000
_cell.length_b   1.000
_cell.length_c   1.000
_cell.angle_alpha   90.00
_cell.angle_beta   90.00
_cell.angle_gamma   90.00
#
_symmetry.space_group_name_H-M   'P 1'
#
loop_
_entity.id
_entity.type
_entity.pdbx_description
1 polymer ?
#
loop_
_entity_poly.entity_id
_entity_poly.type
_entity_poly.pdbx_seq_one_letter_code
_entity_poly.pdbx_strand_id
1 'polypeptide(L)'
;MALNLDAYQSEQAEGKRKSGLDTIKLRLPETFVWILTPYQELGSSEVQWDESKMNGSNQEAYINRVMKKLTSQSLLYNDFASSELRINMDNIPLWRGNDVTIRQLREDFAKYLYLPKLSSAYLLQQAIESGLSLISWKKDSFAFAESFDEENQRYRGLRAGTTHLIALDSYGLLVKPDLAYEQIEKERLESESLKTESSGQPANSYSNVDKPTERLKTGEPTKEAALKTRFFGHIETDATRFFRTTDDFEKEILKHLTSVPGTEVKITIHIEANNSKGFNQDTERTLKENGRTLGFGSIELE
;
A
#
# COMPACT_ATOMS: atom_id res chain seq x y z
N MET A 1 -24.55 60.30 5.35
CA MET A 1 -25.46 59.66 4.39
C MET A 1 -25.28 58.16 4.52
N ALA A 2 -26.21 57.48 5.19
CA ALA A 2 -26.21 56.03 5.29
C ALA A 2 -26.82 55.46 4.00
N LEU A 3 -26.07 54.66 3.25
CA LEU A 3 -26.62 53.85 2.16
C LEU A 3 -27.48 52.74 2.79
N ASN A 4 -28.75 53.02 3.05
CA ASN A 4 -29.72 51.97 3.34
C ASN A 4 -30.21 51.44 1.99
N LEU A 5 -29.72 50.26 1.59
CA LEU A 5 -30.29 49.52 0.46
C LEU A 5 -31.73 49.16 0.84
N ASP A 6 -32.70 49.53 0.00
CA ASP A 6 -34.05 48.99 0.11
C ASP A 6 -34.02 47.46 -0.11
N ALA A 7 -34.94 46.71 0.49
CA ALA A 7 -35.01 45.24 0.38
C ALA A 7 -34.98 44.79 -1.10
N TYR A 8 -35.62 45.56 -1.98
CA TYR A 8 -35.59 45.37 -3.42
C TYR A 8 -34.17 45.50 -4.03
N GLN A 9 -33.40 46.50 -3.61
CA GLN A 9 -32.04 46.70 -4.11
C GLN A 9 -31.08 45.60 -3.62
N SER A 10 -31.30 45.10 -2.40
CA SER A 10 -30.55 43.95 -1.86
C SER A 10 -30.84 42.68 -2.66
N GLU A 11 -32.11 42.37 -2.91
CA GLU A 11 -32.51 41.19 -3.71
C GLU A 11 -31.99 41.29 -5.15
N GLN A 12 -32.04 42.49 -5.76
CA GLN A 12 -31.47 42.72 -7.08
C GLN A 12 -29.95 42.52 -7.12
N ALA A 13 -29.23 42.97 -6.10
CA ALA A 13 -27.79 42.77 -5.99
C ALA A 13 -27.44 41.28 -5.82
N GLU A 14 -28.17 40.55 -5.00
CA GLU A 14 -28.02 39.10 -4.84
C GLU A 14 -28.30 38.35 -6.15
N GLY A 15 -29.35 38.71 -6.87
CA GLY A 15 -29.69 38.15 -8.17
C GLY A 15 -28.58 38.36 -9.20
N LYS A 16 -28.05 39.59 -9.30
CA LYS A 16 -26.90 39.89 -10.18
C LYS A 16 -25.65 39.12 -9.80
N ARG A 17 -25.35 39.02 -8.50
CA ARG A 17 -24.21 38.22 -8.00
C ARG A 17 -24.36 36.75 -8.38
N LYS A 18 -25.54 36.17 -8.19
CA LYS A 18 -25.82 34.77 -8.54
C LYS A 18 -25.69 34.55 -10.05
N SER A 19 -26.30 35.41 -10.87
CA SER A 19 -26.20 35.33 -12.34
C SER A 19 -24.75 35.45 -12.83
N GLY A 20 -23.96 36.35 -12.23
CA GLY A 20 -22.53 36.46 -12.51
C GLY A 20 -21.76 35.19 -12.17
N LEU A 21 -22.01 34.60 -10.99
CA LEU A 21 -21.41 33.32 -10.59
C LEU A 21 -21.81 32.17 -11.52
N ASP A 22 -23.06 32.09 -11.93
CA ASP A 22 -23.54 31.06 -12.86
C ASP A 22 -22.91 31.22 -14.25
N THR A 23 -22.72 32.47 -14.70
CA THR A 23 -21.99 32.76 -15.94
C THR A 23 -20.54 32.28 -15.86
N ILE A 24 -19.85 32.56 -14.76
CA ILE A 24 -18.47 32.08 -14.54
C ILE A 24 -18.43 30.55 -14.55
N LYS A 25 -19.35 29.89 -13.83
CA LYS A 25 -19.44 28.42 -13.79
C LYS A 25 -19.68 27.79 -15.15
N LEU A 26 -20.39 28.48 -16.06
CA LEU A 26 -20.61 28.01 -17.43
C LEU A 26 -19.38 28.21 -18.32
N ARG A 27 -18.73 29.38 -18.22
CA ARG A 27 -17.58 29.75 -19.08
C ARG A 27 -16.30 29.05 -18.71
N LEU A 28 -16.11 28.72 -17.44
CA LEU A 28 -14.90 28.06 -16.96
C LEU A 28 -14.71 26.75 -17.74
N PRO A 29 -15.72 25.84 -17.80
CA PRO A 29 -16.08 24.90 -18.87
C PRO A 29 -15.28 24.85 -20.16
N GLU A 30 -15.47 25.97 -20.84
CA GLU A 30 -15.22 26.20 -22.25
C GLU A 30 -13.84 26.83 -22.45
N THR A 31 -13.32 27.49 -21.42
CA THR A 31 -12.07 28.25 -21.45
C THR A 31 -10.88 27.34 -21.11
N PHE A 32 -10.98 26.52 -20.06
CA PHE A 32 -9.88 25.70 -19.55
C PHE A 32 -9.97 24.26 -20.06
N VAL A 33 -9.81 24.09 -21.37
CA VAL A 33 -10.05 22.78 -22.04
C VAL A 33 -8.80 21.95 -22.27
N TRP A 34 -7.61 22.49 -22.02
CA TRP A 34 -6.35 21.81 -22.29
C TRP A 34 -5.80 21.13 -21.04
N ILE A 35 -5.29 19.92 -21.23
CA ILE A 35 -4.53 19.13 -20.27
C ILE A 35 -3.09 19.11 -20.78
N LEU A 36 -2.17 19.58 -19.94
CA LEU A 36 -0.73 19.54 -20.21
C LEU A 36 -0.14 18.43 -19.37
N THR A 37 0.39 17.38 -20.00
CA THR A 37 0.96 16.23 -19.29
C THR A 37 2.47 16.20 -19.49
N PRO A 38 3.27 16.37 -18.43
CA PRO A 38 4.71 16.31 -18.55
C PRO A 38 5.16 14.85 -18.67
N TYR A 39 5.99 14.58 -19.67
CA TYR A 39 6.65 13.29 -19.88
C TYR A 39 8.14 13.49 -20.19
N GLN A 40 8.90 12.41 -20.02
CA GLN A 40 10.33 12.39 -20.22
C GLN A 40 10.70 11.04 -20.82
N GLU A 41 11.55 11.03 -21.85
CA GLU A 41 12.11 9.80 -22.38
C GLU A 41 13.23 9.27 -21.47
N LEU A 42 13.34 7.94 -21.37
CA LEU A 42 14.37 7.31 -20.55
C LEU A 42 15.77 7.70 -21.05
N GLY A 43 16.57 8.31 -20.17
CA GLY A 43 17.92 8.76 -20.49
C GLY A 43 18.02 10.20 -21.02
N SER A 44 16.89 10.84 -21.35
CA SER A 44 16.86 12.27 -21.65
C SER A 44 16.78 13.09 -20.37
N SER A 45 17.38 14.29 -20.37
CA SER A 45 17.20 15.29 -19.29
C SER A 45 16.13 16.32 -19.62
N GLU A 46 15.61 16.31 -20.85
CA GLU A 46 14.61 17.26 -21.33
C GLU A 46 13.20 16.78 -20.98
N VAL A 47 12.40 17.67 -20.40
CA VAL A 47 10.98 17.43 -20.10
C VAL A 47 10.14 17.95 -21.26
N GLN A 48 9.30 17.08 -21.81
CA GLN A 48 8.37 17.41 -22.88
C GLN A 48 6.94 17.47 -22.34
N TRP A 49 6.07 18.17 -23.07
CA TRP A 49 4.67 18.35 -22.70
C TRP A 49 3.78 17.78 -23.79
N ASP A 50 2.93 16.82 -23.41
CA ASP A 50 1.83 16.35 -24.26
C ASP A 50 0.60 17.22 -24.00
N GLU A 51 0.06 17.79 -25.07
CA GLU A 51 -1.09 18.68 -25.04
C GLU A 51 -2.33 17.95 -25.53
N SER A 52 -3.29 17.73 -24.64
CA SER A 52 -4.53 17.06 -25.00
C SER A 52 -5.75 17.85 -24.55
N LYS A 53 -6.83 17.76 -25.32
CA LYS A 53 -8.10 18.43 -24.98
C LYS A 53 -8.94 17.54 -24.06
N MET A 54 -9.54 18.15 -23.03
CA MET A 54 -10.52 17.49 -22.16
C MET A 54 -11.76 17.09 -22.97
N ASN A 55 -12.21 15.86 -22.77
CA ASN A 55 -13.44 15.31 -23.35
C ASN A 55 -14.55 15.21 -22.29
N GLY A 56 -15.77 14.86 -22.70
CA GLY A 56 -16.92 14.67 -21.79
C GLY A 56 -17.78 15.92 -21.56
N SER A 57 -18.87 15.74 -20.81
CA SER A 57 -19.86 16.79 -20.56
C SER A 57 -19.30 17.91 -19.66
N ASN A 58 -19.64 19.17 -19.98
CA ASN A 58 -19.32 20.33 -19.14
C ASN A 58 -20.05 20.34 -17.78
N GLN A 59 -21.00 19.42 -17.58
CA GLN A 59 -21.67 19.22 -16.29
C GLN A 59 -20.87 18.32 -15.34
N GLU A 60 -19.90 17.55 -15.85
CA GLU A 60 -19.00 16.75 -15.01
C GLU A 60 -17.94 17.63 -14.35
N ALA A 61 -17.53 17.26 -13.13
CA ALA A 61 -16.42 17.91 -12.46
C ALA A 61 -15.13 17.81 -13.28
N TYR A 62 -14.35 18.90 -13.29
CA TYR A 62 -13.10 19.03 -14.04
C TYR A 62 -12.13 17.87 -13.82
N ILE A 63 -11.89 17.54 -12.55
CA ILE A 63 -10.95 16.48 -12.16
C ILE A 63 -11.37 15.14 -12.78
N ASN A 64 -12.67 14.82 -12.77
CA ASN A 64 -13.15 13.55 -13.34
C ASN A 64 -12.90 13.47 -14.84
N ARG A 65 -13.07 14.57 -15.57
CA ARG A 65 -12.80 14.64 -17.01
C ARG A 65 -11.31 14.47 -17.31
N VAL A 66 -10.45 15.12 -16.53
CA VAL A 66 -8.99 14.98 -16.64
C VAL A 66 -8.56 13.55 -16.33
N MET A 67 -8.99 12.99 -15.21
CA MET A 67 -8.65 11.62 -14.79
C MET A 67 -9.11 10.60 -15.82
N LYS A 68 -10.36 10.69 -16.32
CA LYS A 68 -10.87 9.81 -17.40
C LYS A 68 -10.01 9.90 -18.66
N LYS A 69 -9.65 11.12 -19.08
CA LYS A 69 -8.85 11.35 -20.28
C LYS A 69 -7.44 10.75 -20.13
N LEU A 70 -6.75 11.05 -19.03
CA LEU A 70 -5.41 10.52 -18.76
C LEU A 70 -5.40 8.99 -18.63
N THR A 71 -6.41 8.42 -17.97
CA THR A 71 -6.57 6.96 -17.87
C THR A 71 -6.81 6.33 -19.24
N SER A 72 -7.66 6.93 -20.08
CA SER A 72 -7.95 6.40 -21.43
C SER A 72 -6.74 6.43 -22.37
N GLN A 73 -5.75 7.28 -22.09
CA GLN A 73 -4.50 7.38 -22.84
C GLN A 73 -3.35 6.61 -22.19
N SER A 74 -3.61 5.82 -21.15
CA SER A 74 -2.58 5.11 -20.35
C SER A 74 -1.51 6.04 -19.77
N LEU A 75 -1.83 7.33 -19.56
CA LEU A 75 -0.95 8.32 -18.93
C LEU A 75 -1.09 8.34 -17.40
N LEU A 76 -2.18 7.77 -16.90
CA LEU A 76 -2.47 7.62 -15.48
C LEU A 76 -3.06 6.23 -15.23
N TYR A 77 -2.45 5.51 -14.29
CA TYR A 77 -2.85 4.15 -13.94
C TYR A 77 -3.83 4.20 -12.76
N ASN A 78 -4.99 3.58 -12.94
CA ASN A 78 -5.97 3.34 -11.87
C ASN A 78 -5.96 1.91 -11.35
N ASP A 79 -5.27 1.03 -12.05
CA ASP A 79 -4.92 -0.32 -11.64
C ASP A 79 -3.46 -0.54 -12.01
N PHE A 80 -2.73 -1.28 -11.18
CA PHE A 80 -1.31 -1.51 -11.37
C PHE A 80 -0.94 -2.92 -10.90
N ALA A 81 -0.64 -3.79 -11.86
CA ALA A 81 -0.29 -5.17 -11.60
C ALA A 81 1.14 -5.31 -11.06
N SER A 82 1.36 -6.35 -10.28
CA SER A 82 2.70 -6.74 -9.80
C SER A 82 3.68 -7.06 -10.94
N SER A 83 3.18 -7.64 -12.03
CA SER A 83 3.97 -7.92 -13.24
C SER A 83 4.41 -6.66 -13.98
N GLU A 84 3.54 -5.65 -14.07
CA GLU A 84 3.88 -4.31 -14.60
C GLU A 84 4.96 -3.65 -13.73
N LEU A 85 4.81 -3.70 -12.40
CA LEU A 85 5.84 -3.22 -11.49
C LEU A 85 7.18 -3.94 -11.75
N ARG A 86 7.15 -5.26 -11.89
CA ARG A 86 8.34 -6.07 -12.20
C ARG A 86 9.01 -5.64 -13.50
N ILE A 87 8.23 -5.48 -14.58
CA ILE A 87 8.72 -5.03 -15.89
C ILE A 87 9.40 -3.66 -15.77
N ASN A 88 8.78 -2.72 -15.05
CA ASN A 88 9.35 -1.39 -14.83
C ASN A 88 10.66 -1.45 -14.02
N MET A 89 10.71 -2.29 -12.99
CA MET A 89 11.93 -2.49 -12.18
C MET A 89 13.08 -3.13 -12.96
N ASP A 90 12.79 -3.94 -13.97
CA ASP A 90 13.82 -4.60 -14.79
C ASP A 90 14.27 -3.72 -15.98
N ASN A 91 13.34 -3.00 -16.62
CA ASN A 91 13.65 -2.11 -17.74
C ASN A 91 14.38 -0.83 -17.30
N ILE A 92 14.06 -0.34 -16.11
CA ILE A 92 14.66 0.86 -15.53
C ILE A 92 15.50 0.39 -14.35
N PRO A 93 16.74 0.86 -14.16
CA PRO A 93 17.62 0.43 -13.06
C PRO A 93 17.16 0.95 -11.69
N LEU A 94 15.96 0.55 -11.25
CA LEU A 94 15.38 0.86 -9.94
C LEU A 94 16.00 -0.03 -8.85
N TRP A 95 16.46 -1.22 -9.23
CA TRP A 95 17.30 -2.07 -8.40
C TRP A 95 18.63 -1.38 -8.13
N ARG A 96 18.97 -1.15 -6.86
CA ARG A 96 20.25 -0.53 -6.46
C ARG A 96 21.27 -1.61 -6.12
N GLY A 97 21.46 -2.53 -7.07
CA GLY A 97 22.17 -3.79 -6.89
C GLY A 97 21.19 -4.96 -6.89
N ASN A 98 20.95 -5.52 -5.70
CA ASN A 98 20.17 -6.76 -5.52
C ASN A 98 18.78 -6.54 -4.92
N ASP A 99 18.58 -5.39 -4.30
CA ASP A 99 17.38 -5.03 -3.59
C ASP A 99 17.11 -3.52 -3.68
N VAL A 100 15.94 -3.10 -3.20
CA VAL A 100 15.56 -1.70 -3.07
C VAL A 100 14.59 -1.53 -1.91
N THR A 101 14.72 -0.45 -1.15
CA THR A 101 13.74 -0.15 -0.08
C THR A 101 12.41 0.28 -0.68
N ILE A 102 11.30 -0.14 -0.05
CA ILE A 102 9.96 0.22 -0.51
C ILE A 102 9.76 1.75 -0.51
N ARG A 103 10.29 2.43 0.51
CA ARG A 103 10.25 3.90 0.58
C ARG A 103 10.91 4.55 -0.63
N GLN A 104 12.11 4.10 -0.97
CA GLN A 104 12.84 4.65 -2.10
C GLN A 104 12.13 4.37 -3.41
N LEU A 105 11.54 3.17 -3.57
CA LEU A 105 10.74 2.85 -4.75
C LEU A 105 9.54 3.79 -4.89
N ARG A 106 8.82 4.07 -3.80
CA ARG A 106 7.74 5.06 -3.78
C ARG A 106 8.23 6.45 -4.21
N GLU A 107 9.38 6.88 -3.69
CA GLU A 107 9.97 8.18 -4.05
C GLU A 107 10.36 8.22 -5.53
N ASP A 108 10.94 7.14 -6.06
CA ASP A 108 11.34 7.04 -7.47
C ASP A 108 10.11 7.18 -8.39
N PHE A 109 9.01 6.46 -8.10
CA PHE A 109 7.73 6.59 -8.82
C PHE A 109 7.12 8.00 -8.74
N ALA A 110 7.37 8.74 -7.66
CA ALA A 110 6.88 10.11 -7.51
C ALA A 110 7.81 11.15 -8.16
N LYS A 111 9.09 10.81 -8.39
CA LYS A 111 10.13 11.74 -8.84
C LYS A 111 10.37 11.68 -10.35
N TYR A 112 10.39 10.49 -10.94
CA TYR A 112 10.81 10.31 -12.32
C TYR A 112 9.61 10.28 -13.28
N LEU A 113 9.62 11.16 -14.28
CA LEU A 113 8.50 11.33 -15.21
C LEU A 113 8.37 10.20 -16.24
N TYR A 114 9.43 9.42 -16.44
CA TYR A 114 9.46 8.24 -17.30
C TYR A 114 8.87 6.99 -16.64
N LEU A 115 8.55 7.04 -15.34
CA LEU A 115 7.85 5.95 -14.65
C LEU A 115 6.32 6.09 -14.78
N PRO A 116 5.57 4.98 -14.69
CA PRO A 116 4.12 5.00 -14.67
C PRO A 116 3.56 5.93 -13.58
N LYS A 117 2.67 6.85 -13.96
CA LYS A 117 2.00 7.73 -13.00
C LYS A 117 0.82 6.98 -12.39
N LEU A 118 0.89 6.74 -11.09
CA LEU A 118 -0.18 6.07 -10.34
C LEU A 118 -1.16 7.11 -9.80
N SER A 119 -2.46 6.85 -9.88
CA SER A 119 -3.49 7.75 -9.34
C SER A 119 -3.48 7.82 -7.81
N SER A 120 -2.96 6.79 -7.15
CA SER A 120 -2.80 6.71 -5.71
C SER A 120 -1.55 5.93 -5.35
N ALA A 121 -0.88 6.32 -4.26
CA ALA A 121 0.22 5.57 -3.69
C ALA A 121 -0.19 4.15 -3.27
N TYR A 122 -1.48 3.95 -2.95
CA TYR A 122 -2.03 2.64 -2.60
C TYR A 122 -1.91 1.62 -3.74
N LEU A 123 -1.93 2.06 -5.00
CA LEU A 123 -1.76 1.14 -6.14
C LEU A 123 -0.37 0.50 -6.16
N LEU A 124 0.67 1.25 -5.78
CA LEU A 124 2.01 0.68 -5.62
C LEU A 124 2.03 -0.34 -4.47
N GLN A 125 1.35 -0.02 -3.37
CA GLN A 125 1.25 -0.94 -2.23
C GLN A 125 0.58 -2.25 -2.65
N GLN A 126 -0.59 -2.15 -3.27
CA GLN A 126 -1.37 -3.30 -3.75
C GLN A 126 -0.61 -4.12 -4.80
N ALA A 127 0.13 -3.48 -5.71
CA ALA A 127 1.00 -4.17 -6.67
C ALA A 127 2.10 -4.97 -5.96
N ILE A 128 2.67 -4.44 -4.89
CA ILE A 128 3.67 -5.18 -4.10
C ILE A 128 3.02 -6.34 -3.36
N GLU A 129 1.93 -6.11 -2.63
CA GLU A 129 1.24 -7.14 -1.84
C GLU A 129 0.75 -8.30 -2.72
N SER A 130 0.12 -7.99 -3.85
CA SER A 130 -0.31 -8.99 -4.84
C SER A 130 0.88 -9.72 -5.47
N GLY A 131 2.00 -9.02 -5.70
CA GLY A 131 3.23 -9.62 -6.20
C GLY A 131 3.85 -10.63 -5.25
N LEU A 132 3.74 -10.40 -3.93
CA LEU A 132 4.25 -11.30 -2.90
C LEU A 132 3.39 -12.54 -2.72
N SER A 133 2.07 -12.44 -2.96
CA SER A 133 1.14 -13.57 -2.85
C SER A 133 1.14 -14.49 -4.07
N LEU A 134 1.68 -14.06 -5.21
CA LEU A 134 1.76 -14.89 -6.42
C LEU A 134 2.55 -16.18 -6.18
N ILE A 135 1.99 -17.32 -6.60
CA ILE A 135 2.70 -18.60 -6.61
C ILE A 135 3.88 -18.55 -7.59
N SER A 136 3.71 -17.86 -8.72
CA SER A 136 4.73 -17.66 -9.75
C SER A 136 5.69 -16.49 -9.46
N TRP A 137 5.78 -16.03 -8.21
CA TRP A 137 6.58 -14.87 -7.80
C TRP A 137 8.02 -14.91 -8.30
N LYS A 138 8.60 -16.10 -8.43
CA LYS A 138 9.96 -16.31 -8.96
C LYS A 138 10.15 -15.75 -10.38
N LYS A 139 9.13 -15.84 -11.23
CA LYS A 139 9.19 -15.41 -12.64
C LYS A 139 8.51 -14.07 -12.86
N ASP A 140 7.38 -13.86 -12.21
CA ASP A 140 6.48 -12.76 -12.55
C ASP A 140 6.58 -11.57 -11.58
N SER A 141 7.37 -11.68 -10.50
CA SER A 141 7.39 -10.71 -9.40
C SER A 141 8.74 -10.66 -8.67
N PHE A 142 8.73 -10.56 -7.35
CA PHE A 142 9.85 -10.33 -6.44
C PHE A 142 9.55 -10.90 -5.06
N ALA A 143 10.53 -10.83 -4.15
CA ALA A 143 10.37 -11.21 -2.76
C ALA A 143 10.50 -9.99 -1.83
N PHE A 144 10.07 -10.16 -0.58
CA PHE A 144 10.18 -9.14 0.46
C PHE A 144 11.13 -9.60 1.57
N ALA A 145 11.95 -8.70 2.08
CA ALA A 145 12.76 -8.91 3.27
C ALA A 145 12.58 -7.74 4.26
N GLU A 146 12.67 -8.02 5.56
CA GLU A 146 12.57 -6.99 6.60
C GLU A 146 13.86 -6.17 6.71
N SER A 147 15.01 -6.81 6.48
CA SER A 147 16.34 -6.17 6.46
C SER A 147 17.38 -7.07 5.79
N PHE A 148 18.53 -6.49 5.44
CA PHE A 148 19.69 -7.23 4.96
C PHE A 148 20.77 -7.28 6.05
N ASP A 149 21.32 -8.47 6.30
CA ASP A 149 22.43 -8.72 7.22
C ASP A 149 23.75 -8.73 6.44
N GLU A 150 24.51 -7.66 6.55
CA GLU A 150 25.79 -7.51 5.84
C GLU A 150 26.88 -8.48 6.32
N GLU A 151 26.85 -8.90 7.60
CA GLU A 151 27.88 -9.79 8.16
C GLU A 151 27.74 -11.21 7.61
N ASN A 152 26.50 -11.69 7.53
CA ASN A 152 26.18 -13.04 7.05
C ASN A 152 25.76 -13.08 5.58
N GLN A 153 25.74 -11.93 4.89
CA GLN A 153 25.27 -11.77 3.51
C GLN A 153 23.88 -12.41 3.29
N ARG A 154 22.94 -12.16 4.22
CA ARG A 154 21.65 -12.86 4.29
C ARG A 154 20.49 -11.90 4.48
N TYR A 155 19.38 -12.11 3.77
CA TYR A 155 18.14 -11.36 3.99
C TYR A 155 17.37 -11.91 5.21
N ARG A 156 16.99 -11.04 6.13
CA ARG A 156 16.20 -11.40 7.32
C ARG A 156 14.71 -11.20 7.05
N GLY A 157 13.90 -12.12 7.57
CA GLY A 157 12.44 -12.09 7.38
C GLY A 157 12.05 -12.19 5.91
N LEU A 158 12.82 -12.95 5.11
CA LEU A 158 12.58 -13.15 3.69
C LEU A 158 11.27 -13.92 3.48
N ARG A 159 10.35 -13.35 2.69
CA ARG A 159 9.01 -13.88 2.42
C ARG A 159 8.69 -13.76 0.94
N ALA A 160 8.09 -14.81 0.38
CA ALA A 160 7.54 -14.83 -0.96
C ALA A 160 6.51 -15.96 -1.10
N GLY A 161 5.56 -15.82 -2.02
CA GLY A 161 4.44 -16.76 -2.20
C GLY A 161 3.44 -16.76 -1.04
N THR A 162 3.35 -15.67 -0.29
CA THR A 162 2.43 -15.52 0.86
C THR A 162 1.85 -14.11 0.89
N THR A 163 0.62 -13.99 1.38
CA THR A 163 -0.01 -12.68 1.58
C THR A 163 0.69 -11.97 2.73
N HIS A 164 1.23 -10.79 2.45
CA HIS A 164 1.87 -9.95 3.45
C HIS A 164 1.50 -8.49 3.20
N LEU A 165 0.92 -7.84 4.20
CA LEU A 165 0.60 -6.42 4.13
C LEU A 165 1.86 -5.59 4.33
N ILE A 166 2.09 -4.64 3.43
CA ILE A 166 3.27 -3.79 3.46
C ILE A 166 2.89 -2.33 3.70
N ALA A 167 3.72 -1.62 4.44
CA ALA A 167 3.61 -0.18 4.56
C ALA A 167 4.63 0.49 3.63
N LEU A 168 4.17 1.45 2.83
CA LEU A 168 5.03 2.14 1.86
C LEU A 168 6.19 2.91 2.51
N ASP A 169 6.02 3.36 3.75
CA ASP A 169 7.06 4.06 4.50
C ASP A 169 7.95 3.13 5.33
N SER A 170 7.78 1.81 5.20
CA SER A 170 8.60 0.82 5.90
C SER A 170 10.05 0.82 5.40
N TYR A 171 10.94 0.25 6.21
CA TYR A 171 12.32 -0.04 5.83
C TYR A 171 12.48 -1.39 5.15
N GLY A 172 11.36 -2.04 4.81
CA GLY A 172 11.37 -3.31 4.11
C GLY A 172 12.01 -3.18 2.73
N LEU A 173 12.61 -4.27 2.31
CA LEU A 173 13.36 -4.41 1.08
C LEU A 173 12.57 -5.27 0.11
N LEU A 174 12.45 -4.81 -1.12
CA LEU A 174 12.13 -5.68 -2.24
C LEU A 174 13.43 -6.26 -2.76
N VAL A 175 13.44 -7.58 -2.94
CA VAL A 175 14.63 -8.34 -3.33
C VAL A 175 14.37 -9.01 -4.67
N LYS A 176 15.41 -9.08 -5.51
CA LYS A 176 15.35 -9.82 -6.77
C LYS A 176 14.96 -11.29 -6.53
N PRO A 177 14.06 -11.84 -7.36
CA PRO A 177 13.48 -13.17 -7.15
C PRO A 177 14.53 -14.28 -7.22
N ASP A 178 15.55 -14.15 -8.08
CA ASP A 178 16.62 -15.15 -8.21
C ASP A 178 17.39 -15.33 -6.89
N LEU A 179 17.82 -14.21 -6.27
CA LEU A 179 18.56 -14.23 -5.02
C LEU A 179 17.71 -14.69 -3.84
N ALA A 180 16.45 -14.24 -3.79
CA ALA A 180 15.51 -14.68 -2.78
C ALA A 180 15.25 -16.19 -2.87
N TYR A 181 15.11 -16.72 -4.09
CA TYR A 181 14.92 -18.14 -4.33
C TYR A 181 16.15 -18.97 -3.88
N GLU A 182 17.36 -18.53 -4.23
CA GLU A 182 18.60 -19.19 -3.80
C GLU A 182 18.70 -19.29 -2.27
N GLN A 183 18.38 -18.21 -1.55
CA GLN A 183 18.40 -18.23 -0.08
C GLN A 183 17.32 -19.16 0.50
N ILE A 184 16.07 -19.06 0.03
CA ILE A 184 14.96 -19.91 0.51
C ILE A 184 15.28 -21.38 0.29
N GLU A 185 15.80 -21.74 -0.88
CA GLU A 185 16.14 -23.12 -1.22
C GLU A 185 17.31 -23.65 -0.37
N LYS A 186 18.33 -22.82 -0.12
CA LYS A 186 19.44 -23.17 0.78
C LYS A 186 18.94 -23.44 2.20
N GLU A 187 18.09 -22.58 2.75
CA GLU A 187 17.52 -22.76 4.09
C GLU A 187 16.58 -23.99 4.17
N ARG A 188 15.87 -24.30 3.08
CA ARG A 188 15.05 -25.52 2.96
C ARG A 188 15.92 -26.79 3.02
N LEU A 189 17.01 -26.82 2.27
CA LEU A 189 17.93 -27.97 2.25
C LEU A 189 18.65 -28.16 3.59
N GLU A 190 19.09 -27.07 4.23
CA GLU A 190 19.72 -27.10 5.56
C GLU A 190 18.73 -27.64 6.61
N SER A 191 17.48 -27.19 6.60
CA SER A 191 16.45 -27.68 7.52
C SER A 191 16.04 -29.14 7.26
N GLU A 192 16.10 -29.63 6.02
CA GLU A 192 15.89 -31.05 5.68
C GLU A 192 17.05 -31.95 6.15
N SER A 193 18.30 -31.48 6.03
CA SER A 193 19.47 -32.22 6.53
C SER A 193 19.46 -32.38 8.06
N LEU A 194 19.11 -31.31 8.80
CA LEU A 194 18.96 -31.34 10.26
C LEU A 194 17.84 -32.28 10.73
N LYS A 195 16.74 -32.39 9.97
CA LYS A 195 15.63 -33.31 10.30
C LYS A 195 16.01 -34.77 10.09
N THR A 196 16.86 -35.06 9.11
CA THR A 196 17.31 -36.42 8.81
C THR A 196 18.30 -36.92 9.87
N GLU A 197 19.19 -36.05 10.37
CA GLU A 197 20.09 -36.36 11.49
C GLU A 197 19.36 -36.53 12.84
N SER A 198 18.24 -35.83 13.05
CA SER A 198 17.42 -35.92 14.27
C SER A 198 16.59 -37.22 14.38
N SER A 199 16.39 -37.98 13.31
CA SER A 199 15.59 -39.23 13.33
C SER A 199 16.37 -40.48 13.82
N GLY A 200 17.63 -40.31 14.24
CA GLY A 200 18.56 -41.40 14.51
C GLY A 200 19.00 -41.64 15.97
N GLN A 201 18.38 -41.04 17.00
CA GLN A 201 18.81 -41.27 18.39
C GLN A 201 17.65 -41.35 19.39
N PRO A 202 17.54 -42.43 20.20
CA PRO A 202 16.55 -42.51 21.25
C PRO A 202 16.96 -41.61 22.43
N ALA A 203 15.97 -40.86 22.93
CA ALA A 203 16.07 -40.03 24.11
C ALA A 203 16.32 -40.88 25.37
N ASN A 204 17.30 -40.48 26.20
CA ASN A 204 17.39 -40.94 27.58
C ASN A 204 17.87 -39.85 28.55
N SER A 205 16.93 -39.43 29.39
CA SER A 205 17.01 -39.07 30.82
C SER A 205 18.00 -38.03 31.40
N TYR A 206 17.39 -36.96 31.93
CA TYR A 206 17.54 -36.30 33.24
C TYR A 206 18.93 -36.15 33.92
N SER A 207 19.33 -34.92 34.25
CA SER A 207 19.26 -34.36 35.63
C SER A 207 20.13 -33.09 35.85
N ASN A 208 19.56 -32.18 36.65
CA ASN A 208 20.11 -30.95 37.26
C ASN A 208 21.54 -31.03 37.82
N VAL A 209 22.27 -29.91 37.75
CA VAL A 209 23.06 -29.38 38.89
C VAL A 209 23.03 -27.84 38.88
N ASP A 210 22.44 -27.27 39.93
CA ASP A 210 22.57 -25.89 40.38
C ASP A 210 24.02 -25.54 40.77
N LYS A 211 24.49 -24.34 40.41
CA LYS A 211 25.23 -23.47 41.35
C LYS A 211 25.27 -22.00 40.90
N PRO A 212 25.15 -21.04 41.84
CA PRO A 212 25.02 -19.62 41.55
C PRO A 212 26.40 -18.93 41.55
N THR A 213 26.59 -17.91 40.72
CA THR A 213 27.71 -16.96 40.90
C THR A 213 27.34 -15.54 40.47
N GLU A 214 27.33 -14.70 41.49
CA GLU A 214 27.73 -13.29 41.58
C GLU A 214 27.53 -12.32 40.40
N ARG A 215 26.71 -11.32 40.74
CA ARG A 215 26.57 -10.01 40.10
C ARG A 215 27.91 -9.29 40.03
N LEU A 216 28.31 -8.89 38.83
CA LEU A 216 29.18 -7.74 38.62
C LEU A 216 28.42 -6.73 37.74
N LYS A 217 28.12 -5.59 38.36
CA LYS A 217 27.61 -4.40 37.69
C LYS A 217 28.79 -3.71 37.00
N THR A 218 28.76 -3.61 35.69
CA THR A 218 29.55 -2.63 34.95
C THR A 218 28.58 -1.77 34.17
N GLY A 219 28.53 -0.49 34.53
CA GLY A 219 27.71 0.50 33.86
C GLY A 219 28.34 0.90 32.53
N GLU A 220 27.59 0.71 31.45
CA GLU A 220 27.81 1.38 30.18
C GLU A 220 26.63 2.31 29.88
N PRO A 221 26.87 3.46 29.22
CA PRO A 221 25.89 4.52 29.08
C PRO A 221 24.76 4.09 28.16
N THR A 222 23.53 4.21 28.66
CA THR A 222 22.29 4.04 27.90
C THR A 222 22.30 4.98 26.69
N LYS A 223 22.57 4.46 25.49
CA LYS A 223 22.06 5.07 24.25
C LYS A 223 20.55 5.18 24.41
N GLU A 224 20.01 6.39 24.39
CA GLU A 224 18.56 6.62 24.30
C GLU A 224 18.02 5.77 23.16
N ALA A 225 17.25 4.73 23.51
CA ALA A 225 16.58 3.90 22.53
C ALA A 225 15.58 4.80 21.80
N ALA A 226 15.80 5.00 20.50
CA ALA A 226 14.90 5.76 19.65
C ALA A 226 13.46 5.28 19.87
N LEU A 227 12.58 6.21 20.25
CA LEU A 227 11.18 5.90 20.51
C LEU A 227 10.56 5.31 19.24
N LYS A 228 9.88 4.16 19.38
CA LYS A 228 9.17 3.53 18.27
C LYS A 228 7.99 4.41 17.89
N THR A 229 7.99 4.94 16.67
CA THR A 229 6.98 5.91 16.21
C THR A 229 5.83 5.28 15.42
N ARG A 230 5.84 3.96 15.25
CA ARG A 230 4.88 3.24 14.39
C ARG A 230 4.51 1.89 15.01
N PHE A 231 3.22 1.55 14.92
CA PHE A 231 2.67 0.27 15.33
C PHE A 231 2.13 -0.47 14.10
N PHE A 232 2.53 -1.72 13.91
CA PHE A 232 2.00 -2.63 12.90
C PHE A 232 1.60 -3.93 13.60
N GLY A 233 0.38 -4.40 13.34
CA GLY A 233 -0.14 -5.65 13.88
C GLY A 233 -1.10 -6.27 12.88
N HIS A 234 -1.07 -7.60 12.79
CA HIS A 234 -1.98 -8.38 11.97
C HIS A 234 -2.59 -9.47 12.85
N ILE A 235 -3.89 -9.71 12.67
CA ILE A 235 -4.62 -10.77 13.35
C ILE A 235 -5.45 -11.53 12.32
N GLU A 236 -5.22 -12.84 12.24
CA GLU A 236 -6.10 -13.76 11.52
C GLU A 236 -7.19 -14.22 12.49
N THR A 237 -8.45 -14.03 12.13
CA THR A 237 -9.61 -14.46 12.92
C THR A 237 -10.69 -15.01 12.02
N ASP A 238 -11.51 -15.92 12.53
CA ASP A 238 -12.65 -16.46 11.81
C ASP A 238 -13.92 -15.61 12.02
N ALA A 239 -14.92 -15.75 11.15
CA ALA A 239 -16.16 -14.97 11.22
C ALA A 239 -16.92 -15.16 12.55
N THR A 240 -16.77 -16.30 13.23
CA THR A 240 -17.48 -16.60 14.49
C THR A 240 -16.81 -15.94 15.70
N ARG A 241 -15.50 -15.71 15.63
CA ARG A 241 -14.69 -15.04 16.67
C ARG A 241 -14.48 -13.56 16.41
N PHE A 242 -14.78 -13.08 15.20
CA PHE A 242 -14.56 -11.70 14.78
C PHE A 242 -15.06 -10.68 15.82
N PHE A 243 -16.34 -10.74 16.22
CA PHE A 243 -16.91 -9.76 17.14
C PHE A 243 -16.25 -9.73 18.53
N ARG A 244 -15.89 -10.90 19.07
CA ARG A 244 -15.17 -10.99 20.35
C ARG A 244 -13.74 -10.45 20.22
N THR A 245 -13.08 -10.79 19.11
CA THR A 245 -11.72 -10.33 18.80
C THR A 245 -11.70 -8.81 18.60
N THR A 246 -12.75 -8.23 18.03
CA THR A 246 -12.90 -6.77 17.88
C THR A 246 -13.06 -6.05 19.22
N ASP A 247 -13.81 -6.63 20.17
CA ASP A 247 -13.95 -6.06 21.53
C ASP A 247 -12.62 -6.12 22.30
N ASP A 248 -11.89 -7.23 22.19
CA ASP A 248 -10.53 -7.36 22.76
C ASP A 248 -9.55 -6.38 22.08
N PHE A 249 -9.62 -6.23 20.75
CA PHE A 249 -8.82 -5.28 19.97
C PHE A 249 -9.10 -3.81 20.35
N GLU A 250 -10.37 -3.45 20.53
CA GLU A 250 -10.78 -2.12 20.98
C GLU A 250 -10.14 -1.79 22.33
N LYS A 251 -10.26 -2.72 23.29
CA LYS A 251 -9.83 -2.52 24.69
C LYS A 251 -8.32 -2.55 24.87
N GLU A 252 -7.64 -3.47 24.19
CA GLU A 252 -6.24 -3.79 24.45
C GLU A 252 -5.27 -3.17 23.44
N ILE A 253 -5.74 -2.61 22.32
CA ILE A 253 -4.86 -1.99 21.31
C ILE A 253 -5.33 -0.59 20.96
N LEU A 254 -6.58 -0.47 20.49
CA LEU A 254 -7.14 0.80 20.00
C LEU A 254 -7.17 1.88 21.09
N LYS A 255 -7.58 1.51 22.31
CA LYS A 255 -7.54 2.38 23.49
C LYS A 255 -6.13 2.88 23.82
N HIS A 256 -5.10 2.07 23.64
CA HIS A 256 -3.72 2.45 23.93
C HIS A 256 -3.11 3.31 22.81
N LEU A 257 -3.46 3.08 21.56
CA LEU A 257 -2.99 3.91 20.44
C LEU A 257 -3.64 5.29 20.45
N THR A 258 -4.94 5.36 20.74
CA THR A 258 -5.69 6.62 20.78
C THR A 258 -5.43 7.45 22.03
N SER A 259 -4.87 6.86 23.10
CA SER A 259 -4.49 7.60 24.31
C SER A 259 -3.19 8.40 24.15
N VAL A 260 -2.43 8.18 23.07
CA VAL A 260 -1.22 8.94 22.74
C VAL A 260 -1.61 10.14 21.84
N PRO A 261 -1.50 11.39 22.33
CA PRO A 261 -1.90 12.58 21.57
C PRO A 261 -1.15 12.69 20.23
N GLY A 262 -1.88 12.99 19.15
CA GLY A 262 -1.32 13.12 17.80
C GLY A 262 -1.24 11.82 16.99
N THR A 263 -1.73 10.70 17.54
CA THR A 263 -1.76 9.41 16.81
C THR A 263 -2.96 9.35 15.87
N GLU A 264 -2.70 9.25 14.57
CA GLU A 264 -3.72 8.95 13.57
C GLU A 264 -3.81 7.43 13.38
N VAL A 265 -4.99 6.85 13.64
CA VAL A 265 -5.22 5.42 13.52
C VAL A 265 -6.07 5.14 12.28
N LYS A 266 -5.48 4.45 11.30
CA LYS A 266 -6.19 3.93 10.12
C LYS A 266 -6.42 2.43 10.29
N ILE A 267 -7.67 2.00 10.18
CA ILE A 267 -8.05 0.58 10.24
C ILE A 267 -8.46 0.14 8.85
N THR A 268 -7.99 -1.03 8.42
CA THR A 268 -8.35 -1.64 7.13
C THR A 268 -8.76 -3.08 7.41
N ILE A 269 -9.96 -3.46 6.97
CA ILE A 269 -10.53 -4.79 7.20
C ILE A 269 -10.58 -5.49 5.83
N HIS A 270 -9.85 -6.59 5.71
CA HIS A 270 -9.88 -7.47 4.54
C HIS A 270 -10.72 -8.70 4.86
N ILE A 271 -11.66 -9.05 3.98
CA ILE A 271 -12.57 -10.19 4.18
C ILE A 271 -12.44 -11.10 2.96
N GLU A 272 -11.95 -12.32 3.19
CA GLU A 272 -11.86 -13.37 2.18
C GLU A 272 -12.87 -14.47 2.50
N ALA A 273 -13.65 -14.89 1.50
CA ALA A 273 -14.63 -15.96 1.64
C ALA A 273 -14.55 -16.88 0.43
N ASN A 274 -14.16 -18.14 0.66
CA ASN A 274 -14.12 -19.16 -0.38
C ASN A 274 -15.27 -20.16 -0.21
N ASN A 275 -16.07 -20.35 -1.26
CA ASN A 275 -17.10 -21.37 -1.31
C ASN A 275 -16.98 -22.16 -2.63
N SER A 276 -16.60 -23.43 -2.51
CA SER A 276 -16.42 -24.33 -3.66
C SER A 276 -17.70 -24.61 -4.46
N LYS A 277 -18.87 -24.27 -3.93
CA LYS A 277 -20.18 -24.38 -4.62
C LYS A 277 -20.68 -23.06 -5.21
N GLY A 278 -19.92 -21.98 -5.03
CA GLY A 278 -20.29 -20.62 -5.44
C GLY A 278 -21.29 -19.94 -4.49
N PHE A 279 -21.42 -18.62 -4.62
CA PHE A 279 -22.45 -17.83 -3.94
C PHE A 279 -23.71 -17.76 -4.81
N ASN A 280 -24.89 -17.77 -4.19
CA ASN A 280 -26.14 -17.62 -4.95
C ASN A 280 -26.42 -16.13 -5.25
N GLN A 281 -27.27 -15.88 -6.25
CA GLN A 281 -27.55 -14.52 -6.73
C GLN A 281 -28.12 -13.59 -5.64
N ASP A 282 -28.88 -14.13 -4.69
CA ASP A 282 -29.42 -13.34 -3.58
C ASP A 282 -28.32 -12.92 -2.59
N THR A 283 -27.35 -13.81 -2.34
CA THR A 283 -26.16 -13.53 -1.52
C THR A 283 -25.27 -12.49 -2.19
N GLU A 284 -25.00 -12.62 -3.49
CA GLU A 284 -24.20 -11.64 -4.25
C GLU A 284 -24.85 -10.25 -4.22
N ARG A 285 -26.17 -10.18 -4.49
CA ARG A 285 -26.92 -8.92 -4.44
C ARG A 285 -26.84 -8.29 -3.06
N THR A 286 -27.06 -9.10 -2.02
CA THR A 286 -27.00 -8.65 -0.63
C THR A 286 -25.62 -8.11 -0.26
N LEU A 287 -24.54 -8.81 -0.65
CA LEU A 287 -23.17 -8.36 -0.40
C LEU A 287 -22.84 -7.04 -1.11
N LYS A 288 -23.24 -6.90 -2.38
CA LYS A 288 -23.04 -5.66 -3.15
C LYS A 288 -23.82 -4.48 -2.58
N GLU A 289 -25.08 -4.68 -2.18
CA GLU A 289 -25.94 -3.64 -1.61
C GLU A 289 -25.49 -3.22 -0.20
N ASN A 290 -25.23 -4.20 0.67
CA ASN A 290 -24.78 -3.93 2.03
C ASN A 290 -23.38 -3.33 2.05
N GLY A 291 -22.45 -3.83 1.24
CA GLY A 291 -21.10 -3.27 1.22
C GLY A 291 -21.06 -1.83 0.70
N ARG A 292 -21.93 -1.45 -0.26
CA ARG A 292 -22.10 -0.04 -0.65
C ARG A 292 -22.62 0.82 0.50
N THR A 293 -23.57 0.30 1.28
CA THR A 293 -24.15 1.00 2.44
C THR A 293 -23.15 1.15 3.59
N LEU A 294 -22.28 0.15 3.77
CA LEU A 294 -21.25 0.11 4.80
C LEU A 294 -19.94 0.80 4.40
N GLY A 295 -19.85 1.35 3.18
CA GLY A 295 -18.71 2.15 2.72
C GLY A 295 -17.51 1.33 2.21
N PHE A 296 -17.72 0.09 1.77
CA PHE A 296 -16.67 -0.68 1.09
C PHE A 296 -16.29 0.00 -0.24
N GLY A 297 -14.99 0.18 -0.46
CA GLY A 297 -14.43 0.86 -1.64
C GLY A 297 -14.52 0.06 -2.94
N SER A 298 -14.37 -1.27 -2.86
CA SER A 298 -14.68 -2.22 -3.94
C SER A 298 -15.21 -3.54 -3.33
N ILE A 299 -16.06 -4.23 -4.09
CA ILE A 299 -16.61 -5.56 -3.74
C ILE A 299 -16.53 -6.39 -5.02
N GLU A 300 -15.65 -7.38 -5.02
CA GLU A 300 -15.42 -8.28 -6.15
C GLU A 300 -15.81 -9.70 -5.71
N LEU A 301 -16.54 -10.38 -6.57
CA LEU A 301 -17.00 -11.76 -6.40
C LEU A 301 -16.53 -12.49 -7.65
N GLU A 302 -15.59 -13.43 -7.48
CA GLU A 302 -15.02 -14.28 -8.53
C GLU A 302 -15.75 -15.63 -8.63
#